data_AF-A0A2U0AG44-F1
#
_entry.id   AF-A0A2U0AG44-F1
#
_cell.length_a   1.000
_cell.length_b   1.000
_cell.length_c   1.000
_cell.angle_alpha   90.00
_cell.angle_beta   90.00
_cell.angle_gamma   90.00
#
_symmetry.space_group_name_H-M   'P 1'
#
loop_
_entity.id
_entity.type
_entity.pdbx_description
1 polymer ?
#
loop_
_entity_poly.entity_id
_entity_poly.type
_entity_poly.pdbx_seq_one_letter_code
_entity_poly.pdbx_strand_id
1 'polypeptide(L)'
;MATQATQTSAQVIGFVRQVIGEVKATGSDGVIRNLQVGDLVFADDLIVTGELGSIEIVFNDGGDLTLGRNSQGLLDADVYQTITPEDGSEYAASIDAIQQAILLGEDPTAIQEAPAAGEGE
;
A
#
# COMPACT_ATOMS: atom_id res chain seq x y z
N MET A 1 -12.21 39.90 -13.92
CA MET A 1 -13.14 39.49 -12.85
C MET A 1 -13.27 37.98 -12.89
N ALA A 2 -13.06 37.33 -11.74
CA ALA A 2 -13.39 35.96 -11.35
C ALA A 2 -12.90 34.78 -12.25
N THR A 3 -11.68 34.30 -12.01
CA THR A 3 -11.37 32.88 -12.25
C THR A 3 -12.08 32.10 -11.13
N GLN A 4 -13.02 31.24 -11.48
CA GLN A 4 -13.75 30.40 -10.53
C GLN A 4 -12.74 29.55 -9.75
N ALA A 5 -12.60 29.82 -8.46
CA ALA A 5 -12.09 28.85 -7.52
C ALA A 5 -13.16 27.76 -7.43
N THR A 6 -12.93 26.66 -8.13
CA THR A 6 -13.68 25.43 -7.91
C THR A 6 -13.32 25.00 -6.49
N GLN A 7 -14.06 25.48 -5.50
CA GLN A 7 -14.01 24.94 -4.16
C GLN A 7 -14.68 23.57 -4.26
N THR A 8 -13.91 22.58 -4.71
CA THR A 8 -14.27 21.17 -4.57
C THR A 8 -14.42 20.97 -3.07
N SER A 9 -15.67 20.83 -2.64
CA SER A 9 -15.99 20.66 -1.25
C SER A 9 -15.39 19.33 -0.84
N ALA A 10 -14.25 19.36 -0.14
CA ALA A 10 -13.56 18.17 0.33
C ALA A 10 -14.58 17.32 1.13
N GLN A 11 -14.99 16.19 0.56
CA GLN A 11 -16.01 15.35 1.16
C GLN A 11 -15.38 14.51 2.25
N VAL A 12 -15.92 14.55 3.47
CA VAL A 12 -15.48 13.68 4.55
C VAL A 12 -15.84 12.24 4.19
N ILE A 13 -14.84 11.37 4.13
CA ILE A 13 -15.01 9.95 3.77
C ILE A 13 -14.66 9.01 4.91
N GLY A 14 -14.08 9.52 5.99
CA GLY A 14 -13.69 8.71 7.13
C GLY A 14 -13.15 9.53 8.29
N PHE A 15 -12.64 8.80 9.28
CA PHE A 15 -11.98 9.37 10.45
C PHE A 15 -10.78 8.51 10.86
N VAL A 16 -9.86 9.14 11.57
CA VAL A 16 -8.66 8.49 12.07
C VAL A 16 -8.98 7.68 13.33
N ARG A 17 -8.80 6.36 13.29
CA ARG A 17 -8.98 5.47 14.45
C ARG A 17 -7.75 5.45 15.35
N GLN A 18 -6.55 5.42 14.78
CA GLN A 18 -5.29 5.41 15.51
C GLN A 18 -4.19 6.17 14.76
N VAL A 19 -3.33 6.88 15.50
CA VAL A 19 -2.12 7.53 14.99
C VAL A 19 -0.97 7.29 15.98
N ILE A 20 0.17 6.90 15.44
CA ILE A 20 1.44 6.78 16.14
C ILE A 20 2.45 7.60 15.37
N GLY A 21 3.23 8.44 16.06
CA GLY A 21 4.24 9.29 15.43
C GLY A 21 3.66 10.46 14.64
N GLU A 22 4.41 10.93 13.64
CA GLU A 22 4.02 12.06 12.78
C GLU A 22 3.28 11.55 11.54
N VAL A 23 2.09 12.10 11.29
CA VAL A 23 1.28 11.80 10.11
C VAL A 23 0.70 13.09 9.56
N LYS A 24 0.82 13.26 8.25
CA LYS A 24 0.35 14.45 7.53
C LYS A 24 -0.63 14.05 6.43
N ALA A 25 -1.70 14.80 6.30
CA ALA A 25 -2.60 14.75 5.16
C ALA A 25 -2.35 15.97 4.28
N THR A 26 -2.19 15.79 2.99
CA THR A 26 -2.12 16.87 2.01
C THR A 26 -3.39 16.82 1.19
N GLY A 27 -4.27 17.79 1.35
CA GLY A 27 -5.51 17.83 0.58
C GLY A 27 -5.27 18.16 -0.90
N SER A 28 -6.32 18.03 -1.72
CA SER A 28 -6.29 18.38 -3.14
C SER A 28 -5.86 19.83 -3.41
N ASP A 29 -6.11 20.73 -2.46
CA ASP A 29 -5.68 22.14 -2.49
C ASP A 29 -4.19 22.34 -2.17
N GLY A 30 -3.45 21.26 -1.87
CA GLY A 30 -2.05 21.28 -1.44
C GLY A 30 -1.85 21.70 0.02
N VAL A 31 -2.94 21.85 0.79
CA VAL A 31 -2.88 22.21 2.20
C VAL A 31 -2.46 20.98 3.02
N ILE A 32 -1.35 21.12 3.74
CA ILE A 32 -0.82 20.08 4.62
C ILE A 32 -1.41 20.26 6.02
N ARG A 33 -1.99 19.19 6.57
CA ARG A 33 -2.56 19.11 7.91
C ARG A 33 -1.91 17.97 8.68
N ASN A 34 -1.60 18.17 9.95
CA ASN A 34 -1.17 17.07 10.81
C ASN A 34 -2.41 16.30 11.28
N LEU A 35 -2.43 14.98 11.06
CA LEU A 35 -3.53 14.12 11.49
C LEU A 35 -3.35 13.67 12.94
N GLN A 36 -4.46 13.58 13.66
CA GLN A 36 -4.55 13.06 15.01
C GLN A 36 -5.71 12.08 15.11
N VAL A 37 -5.74 11.29 16.18
CA VAL A 37 -6.85 10.38 16.45
C VAL A 37 -8.16 11.17 16.55
N GLY A 38 -9.18 10.71 15.80
CA GLY A 38 -10.47 11.36 15.67
C GLY A 38 -10.54 12.47 14.62
N ASP A 39 -9.43 12.82 13.96
CA ASP A 39 -9.48 13.80 12.86
C ASP A 39 -10.26 13.22 11.67
N LEU A 40 -10.93 14.09 10.93
CA LEU A 40 -11.66 13.73 9.73
C LEU A 40 -10.71 13.73 8.53
N VAL A 41 -10.86 12.72 7.69
CA VAL A 41 -10.14 12.62 6.43
C VAL A 41 -11.08 12.87 5.26
N PHE A 42 -10.53 13.51 4.23
CA PHE A 42 -11.29 13.92 3.08
C PHE A 42 -10.93 13.08 1.85
N ALA A 43 -11.87 13.01 0.90
CA ALA A 43 -11.57 12.49 -0.43
C ALA A 43 -10.40 13.27 -1.05
N ASP A 44 -9.57 12.57 -1.79
CA ASP A 44 -8.37 13.10 -2.46
C ASP A 44 -7.26 13.57 -1.50
N ASP A 45 -7.37 13.33 -0.18
CA ASP A 45 -6.27 13.59 0.75
C ASP A 45 -5.13 12.58 0.52
N LEU A 46 -3.91 13.08 0.36
CA LEU A 46 -2.69 12.28 0.37
C LEU A 46 -2.15 12.18 1.80
N ILE A 47 -2.21 10.98 2.38
CA ILE A 47 -1.66 10.70 3.70
C ILE A 47 -0.20 10.30 3.56
N VAL A 48 0.65 10.86 4.41
CA VAL A 48 2.08 10.58 4.49
C VAL A 48 2.45 10.34 5.95
N THR A 49 3.00 9.17 6.24
CA THR A 49 3.51 8.82 7.57
C THR A 49 5.02 9.09 7.66
N GLY A 50 5.46 9.58 8.82
CA GLY A 50 6.87 9.78 9.12
C GLY A 50 7.63 8.47 9.35
N GLU A 51 8.92 8.58 9.66
CA GLU A 51 9.83 7.43 9.88
C GLU A 51 9.37 6.49 11.01
N LEU A 52 8.73 7.04 12.04
CA LEU A 52 8.10 6.28 13.14
C LEU A 52 6.57 6.36 13.08
N GLY A 53 6.02 6.78 11.95
CA GLY A 53 4.60 7.04 11.73
C GLY A 53 3.82 5.76 11.49
N SER A 54 2.61 5.66 12.01
CA SER A 54 1.62 4.67 11.57
C SER A 54 0.23 5.25 11.79
N ILE A 55 -0.68 4.98 10.86
CA ILE A 55 -2.04 5.50 10.93
C ILE A 55 -3.03 4.45 10.48
N GLU A 56 -4.19 4.49 11.12
CA GLU A 56 -5.32 3.66 10.80
C GLU A 56 -6.55 4.56 10.62
N ILE A 57 -7.14 4.50 9.45
CA ILE A 57 -8.26 5.32 9.02
C ILE A 57 -9.44 4.39 8.80
N VAL A 58 -10.57 4.69 9.43
CA VAL A 58 -11.83 3.98 9.21
C VAL A 58 -12.71 4.85 8.33
N PHE A 59 -13.23 4.23 7.30
CA PHE A 59 -14.03 4.90 6.31
C PHE A 59 -15.52 4.69 6.55
N ASN A 60 -16.32 5.65 6.12
CA ASN A 60 -17.77 5.61 6.30
C ASN A 60 -18.44 4.47 5.48
N ASP A 61 -17.76 3.96 4.46
CA ASP A 61 -18.20 2.81 3.67
C ASP A 61 -17.99 1.46 4.39
N GLY A 62 -17.27 1.46 5.52
CA GLY A 62 -16.97 0.27 6.32
C GLY A 62 -15.62 -0.37 6.04
N GLY A 63 -14.86 0.14 5.07
CA GLY A 63 -13.45 -0.20 4.87
C GLY A 63 -12.52 0.50 5.87
N ASP A 64 -11.26 0.07 5.90
CA ASP A 64 -10.18 0.74 6.63
C ASP A 64 -8.89 0.81 5.79
N LEU A 65 -8.09 1.85 6.02
CA LEU A 65 -6.75 2.01 5.46
C LEU A 65 -5.75 2.07 6.61
N THR A 66 -4.78 1.17 6.57
CA THR A 66 -3.66 1.16 7.50
C THR A 66 -2.37 1.47 6.75
N LEU A 67 -1.67 2.53 7.16
CA LEU A 67 -0.35 2.87 6.65
C LEU A 67 0.68 2.67 7.74
N GLY A 68 1.76 1.98 7.38
CA GLY A 68 2.92 1.74 8.25
C GLY A 68 3.87 2.93 8.28
N ARG A 69 5.13 2.66 8.61
CA ARG A 69 6.21 3.66 8.65
C ARG A 69 6.64 4.08 7.26
N ASN A 70 6.97 5.37 7.10
CA ASN A 70 7.47 5.94 5.86
C ASN A 70 6.63 5.55 4.62
N SER A 71 5.32 5.51 4.80
CA SER A 71 4.34 5.10 3.80
C SER A 71 3.47 6.27 3.40
N GLN A 72 2.91 6.21 2.20
CA GLN A 72 1.94 7.18 1.74
C GLN A 72 0.75 6.48 1.08
N GLY A 73 -0.43 7.08 1.19
CA GLY A 73 -1.66 6.56 0.59
C GLY A 73 -2.56 7.71 0.17
N LEU A 74 -3.05 7.67 -1.05
CA LEU A 74 -4.04 8.62 -1.56
C LEU A 74 -5.44 8.10 -1.25
N LEU A 75 -6.29 8.94 -0.65
CA LEU A 75 -7.69 8.62 -0.38
C LEU A 75 -8.56 8.92 -1.60
N ASP A 76 -8.26 8.25 -2.71
CA ASP A 76 -9.05 8.35 -3.92
C ASP A 76 -10.17 7.29 -3.93
N ALA A 77 -11.36 7.69 -4.39
CA ALA A 77 -12.55 6.83 -4.40
C ALA A 77 -12.46 5.66 -5.41
N ASP A 78 -11.56 5.75 -6.40
CA ASP A 78 -11.24 4.68 -7.37
C ASP A 78 -10.15 3.75 -6.79
N VAL A 79 -9.26 4.27 -5.95
CA VAL A 79 -8.18 3.52 -5.26
C VAL A 79 -8.70 2.57 -4.17
N TYR A 80 -9.98 2.62 -3.78
CA TYR A 80 -10.59 1.57 -2.97
C TYR A 80 -10.74 0.23 -3.69
N GLN A 81 -10.57 0.19 -5.01
CA GLN A 81 -10.66 -1.04 -5.79
C GLN A 81 -9.31 -1.57 -6.29
N THR A 82 -8.17 -0.93 -5.99
CA THR A 82 -6.87 -1.49 -6.38
C THR A 82 -5.72 -1.11 -5.44
N ILE A 83 -5.66 -1.78 -4.31
CA ILE A 83 -4.38 -2.39 -3.89
C ILE A 83 -4.71 -3.84 -3.50
N THR A 84 -5.14 -4.64 -4.49
CA THR A 84 -4.50 -5.96 -4.58
C THR A 84 -3.01 -5.70 -4.80
N PRO A 85 -2.11 -6.46 -4.17
CA PRO A 85 -0.67 -6.20 -4.19
C PRO A 85 -0.13 -6.17 -5.63
N GLU A 86 -0.08 -4.97 -6.22
CA GLU A 86 0.58 -4.73 -7.50
C GLU A 86 2.07 -4.38 -7.32
N ASP A 87 2.57 -4.42 -6.08
CA ASP A 87 3.96 -4.79 -5.76
C ASP A 87 4.17 -6.33 -5.82
N GLY A 88 3.41 -6.98 -6.71
CA GLY A 88 3.48 -8.40 -7.04
C GLY A 88 3.81 -8.64 -8.51
N SER A 89 4.05 -7.58 -9.29
CA SER A 89 4.36 -7.67 -10.72
C SER A 89 5.76 -8.25 -11.02
N GLU A 90 6.63 -8.38 -10.01
CA GLU A 90 7.90 -9.14 -10.13
C GLU A 90 7.76 -10.60 -9.66
N TYR A 91 6.80 -10.89 -8.77
CA TYR A 91 6.61 -12.23 -8.20
C TYR A 91 5.60 -13.08 -9.00
N ALA A 92 4.55 -12.49 -9.58
CA ALA A 92 3.56 -13.23 -10.36
C ALA A 92 4.14 -13.81 -11.66
N ALA A 93 5.02 -13.07 -12.34
CA ALA A 93 5.76 -13.57 -13.50
C ALA A 93 6.71 -14.72 -13.14
N SER A 94 7.31 -14.68 -11.95
CA SER A 94 8.22 -15.74 -11.46
C SER A 94 7.49 -17.03 -11.09
N ILE A 95 6.26 -16.97 -10.58
CA ILE A 95 5.48 -18.16 -10.19
C ILE A 95 4.93 -18.92 -11.42
N ASP A 96 4.55 -18.23 -12.49
CA ASP A 96 4.15 -18.88 -13.75
C ASP A 96 5.33 -19.63 -14.38
N ALA A 97 6.51 -19.00 -14.42
CA ALA A 97 7.74 -19.62 -14.93
C ALA A 97 8.15 -20.87 -14.13
N ILE A 98 8.04 -20.83 -12.80
CA ILE A 98 8.36 -21.99 -11.93
C ILE A 98 7.33 -23.10 -12.10
N GLN A 99 6.03 -22.79 -12.22
CA GLN A 99 5.00 -23.81 -12.46
C GLN A 99 5.14 -24.48 -13.82
N GLN A 100 5.53 -23.74 -14.87
CA GLN A 100 5.80 -24.31 -16.18
C GLN A 100 7.02 -25.24 -16.18
N ALA A 101 8.08 -24.91 -15.43
CA ALA A 101 9.24 -25.79 -15.27
C ALA A 101 8.89 -27.13 -14.59
N ILE A 102 7.99 -27.10 -13.60
CA ILE A 102 7.50 -28.33 -12.93
C ILE A 102 6.62 -29.16 -13.87
N LEU A 103 5.78 -28.51 -14.69
CA LEU A 103 4.84 -29.18 -15.61
C LEU A 103 5.54 -29.81 -16.82
N LEU A 104 6.69 -29.27 -17.24
CA LEU A 104 7.58 -29.91 -18.22
C LEU A 104 8.31 -31.15 -17.66
N GLY A 105 8.15 -31.45 -16.37
CA GLY A 105 8.83 -32.57 -15.72
C GLY A 105 10.36 -32.40 -15.67
N GLU A 106 10.83 -31.15 -15.78
CA GLU A 106 12.25 -30.85 -15.69
C GLU A 106 12.62 -30.78 -14.21
N ASP A 107 13.30 -31.84 -13.75
CA ASP A 107 13.69 -32.07 -12.37
C ASP A 107 14.59 -30.91 -11.88
N PRO A 108 14.12 -29.99 -11.01
CA PRO A 108 14.97 -28.91 -10.47
C PRO A 108 16.03 -29.46 -9.49
N THR A 109 16.04 -30.76 -9.27
CA THR A 109 17.05 -31.49 -8.49
C THR A 109 18.37 -31.64 -9.26
N ALA A 110 18.41 -31.39 -10.58
CA ALA A 110 19.63 -31.48 -11.39
C ALA A 110 20.60 -30.29 -11.22
N ILE A 111 20.16 -29.16 -10.66
CA ILE A 111 21.05 -28.05 -10.24
C ILE A 111 21.67 -28.25 -8.87
N GLN A 112 21.25 -29.28 -8.13
CA GLN A 112 22.01 -29.76 -6.99
C GLN A 112 23.04 -30.76 -7.53
N GLU A 113 24.23 -30.26 -7.88
CA GLU A 113 25.43 -31.10 -7.88
C GLU A 113 25.38 -31.95 -6.61
N ALA A 114 25.51 -33.27 -6.80
CA ALA A 114 25.34 -34.28 -5.78
C ALA A 114 25.87 -33.80 -4.42
N PRO A 115 25.10 -33.91 -3.31
CA PRO A 115 25.74 -33.90 -2.02
C PRO A 115 26.73 -35.06 -2.05
N ALA A 116 28.02 -34.73 -2.13
CA ALA A 116 29.14 -35.64 -2.06
C ALA A 116 29.18 -36.25 -0.65
N ALA A 117 28.25 -37.16 -0.39
CA ALA A 117 28.17 -37.99 0.79
C ALA A 117 28.37 -39.45 0.35
N GLY A 118 29.60 -39.91 0.52
CA GLY A 118 30.06 -41.30 0.38
C GLY A 118 31.13 -41.45 -0.71
N GLU A 119 32.22 -42.18 -0.57
CA GLU A 119 32.80 -42.99 0.49
C GLU A 119 34.16 -43.48 -0.09
N GLY A 120 35.24 -43.52 0.69
CA GLY A 120 36.48 -44.25 0.36
C GLY A 120 37.69 -43.42 -0.05
N GLU A 121 38.58 -43.15 0.91
CA GLU A 121 39.99 -43.62 1.00
C GLU A 121 40.78 -42.87 2.09
#